data_AF-A0A955R2H1-F1
#
_entry.id   AF-A0A955R2H1-F1
#
_cell.length_a   1.000
_cell.length_b   1.000
_cell.length_c   1.000
_cell.angle_alpha   90.00
_cell.angle_beta   90.00
_cell.angle_gamma   90.00
#
_symmetry.space_group_name_H-M   'P 1'
#
loop_
_entity.id
_entity.type
_entity.pdbx_description
1 polymer ?
#
loop_
_entity_poly.entity_id
_entity_poly.type
_entity_poly.pdbx_seq_one_letter_code
_entity_poly.pdbx_strand_id
1 'polypeptide(L)'
;MGLAFALGLSPAWGFTPPAAEDVPESITVRGKTHTLKDLTNPLWAQPEKIPEFVRQGSDLYFKHCVFCHGDLLNGEGLLADRFTPRPANFHTKDSIFDRPESYAFWRIMKGGPGLPQKSEPWNSVMPAWEDVLSEQDVWKIIVFIFDGVANPLTPDTPQEASLERGRVVYEDKCAICHGPEGAGDGVSAEQMSPRPRNLTKGQYKIRSTPFGKIPTDDDLHAMLVHGYPETTMPSWRHLPEVDLQSLILLLKEFGKKKFERAVKKNKMPEPVVVPEPPQFTLESVERGRKLFLQNCSGCHGVKGRGDGESTKKIVDIATDAIRPRNLSQPWTFRRGSRREDLFMTLRTGLSTTAMPRFSDRIHPDQNIWDLVHYVQTLSLLLKPQVHKNLKMTRVEGALPQGPEDPRWQQITSFFVPLGSQIMQGEKSYFTTVNNLWVEAVHNGKEIALRIRWDDPTYDPILESVTKVVESPAPPLPPHLRVEEDEEEEHLAAASPEAAQFPDALAVQLAGPESALDNLPYLLNGDESNPVTLWKWQSNPNGARQFTARGMGNTSPIENTSPLNSEVIFEYGQYSLVLKKKLDQTDPAHPDRLLPGSIIPIAFNAWDGGMKETGTRRSVSNWFYLIAD
;
A
#
# COMPACT_ATOMS: atom_id res chain seq x y z
N MET A 1 42.65 -7.67 -18.68
CA MET A 1 42.19 -6.32 -19.09
C MET A 1 40.67 -6.32 -18.99
N GLY A 2 40.16 -5.82 -17.87
CA GLY A 2 38.73 -5.76 -17.59
C GLY A 2 38.12 -4.47 -18.13
N LEU A 3 36.99 -4.58 -18.80
CA LEU A 3 36.08 -3.48 -19.08
C LEU A 3 34.82 -3.73 -18.26
N ALA A 4 34.80 -3.13 -17.07
CA ALA A 4 33.60 -2.98 -16.27
C ALA A 4 32.75 -1.86 -16.90
N PHE A 5 31.67 -2.22 -17.60
CA PHE A 5 30.60 -1.29 -17.88
C PHE A 5 29.75 -1.14 -16.62
N ALA A 6 30.14 -0.19 -15.77
CA ALA A 6 29.26 0.36 -14.75
C ALA A 6 28.26 1.29 -15.45
N LEU A 7 27.15 0.73 -15.94
CA LEU A 7 25.96 1.52 -16.24
C LEU A 7 25.27 1.81 -14.92
N GLY A 8 25.67 2.91 -14.28
CA GLY A 8 24.85 3.59 -13.30
C GLY A 8 23.61 4.11 -14.02
N LEU A 9 22.53 3.32 -14.01
CA LEU A 9 21.20 3.82 -14.34
C LEU A 9 20.80 4.79 -13.22
N SER A 10 20.93 6.09 -13.49
CA SER A 10 20.12 7.09 -12.81
C SER A 10 18.66 6.61 -12.86
N PRO A 11 17.88 6.69 -11.76
CA PRO A 11 16.46 6.38 -11.84
C PRO A 11 15.86 7.33 -12.86
N ALA A 12 15.41 6.80 -13.99
CA ALA A 12 14.62 7.56 -14.95
C ALA A 12 13.37 8.01 -14.19
N TRP A 13 13.33 9.29 -13.82
CA TRP A 13 12.14 9.90 -13.26
C TRP A 13 11.00 9.67 -14.25
N GLY A 14 9.86 9.21 -13.73
CA GLY A 14 8.70 8.87 -14.52
C GLY A 14 8.29 10.04 -15.41
N PHE A 15 8.45 9.83 -16.72
CA PHE A 15 7.96 10.65 -17.82
C PHE A 15 8.88 11.79 -18.29
N THR A 16 9.50 11.60 -19.47
CA THR A 16 9.63 12.72 -20.40
C THR A 16 8.22 13.03 -20.89
N PRO A 17 7.71 14.25 -20.70
CA PRO A 17 6.41 14.63 -21.22
C PRO A 17 6.29 14.38 -22.73
N PRO A 18 5.07 14.21 -23.26
CA PRO A 18 4.91 14.03 -24.70
C PRO A 18 5.42 15.32 -25.37
N ALA A 19 6.02 15.18 -26.54
CA ALA A 19 6.55 16.32 -27.30
C ALA A 19 5.41 17.35 -27.55
N ALA A 20 5.75 18.60 -27.84
CA ALA A 20 4.72 19.61 -28.11
C ALA A 20 3.79 19.18 -29.26
N GLU A 21 4.35 18.49 -30.26
CA GLU A 21 3.60 17.91 -31.39
C GLU A 21 2.62 16.79 -31.00
N ASP A 22 2.74 16.25 -29.79
CA ASP A 22 1.98 15.09 -29.29
C ASP A 22 0.84 15.50 -28.37
N VAL A 23 0.78 16.78 -28.04
CA VAL A 23 -0.38 17.36 -27.37
C VAL A 23 -1.50 17.48 -28.42
N PRO A 24 -2.68 16.90 -28.18
CA PRO A 24 -3.77 17.00 -29.15
C PRO A 24 -4.18 18.45 -29.36
N GLU A 25 -4.53 18.83 -30.59
CA GLU A 25 -5.00 20.20 -30.88
C GLU A 25 -6.29 20.52 -30.12
N SER A 26 -7.16 19.52 -29.94
CA SER A 26 -8.42 19.63 -29.21
C SER A 26 -8.77 18.36 -28.46
N ILE A 27 -9.61 18.50 -27.44
CA ILE A 27 -10.18 17.38 -26.68
C ILE A 27 -11.69 17.57 -26.53
N THR A 28 -12.42 16.47 -26.45
CA THR A 28 -13.86 16.50 -26.14
C THR A 28 -14.07 16.11 -24.69
N VAL A 29 -14.66 16.97 -23.88
CA VAL A 29 -15.06 16.69 -22.50
C VAL A 29 -16.57 16.73 -22.42
N ARG A 30 -17.22 15.63 -22.03
CA ARG A 30 -18.70 15.52 -21.91
C ARG A 30 -19.46 16.08 -23.13
N GLY A 31 -18.97 15.79 -24.34
CA GLY A 31 -19.56 16.23 -25.60
C GLY A 31 -19.20 17.66 -26.05
N LYS A 32 -18.46 18.42 -25.24
CA LYS A 32 -17.96 19.76 -25.60
C LYS A 32 -16.51 19.69 -26.06
N THR A 33 -16.25 20.16 -27.27
CA THR A 33 -14.88 20.26 -27.83
C THR A 33 -14.17 21.51 -27.32
N HIS A 34 -12.93 21.34 -26.88
CA HIS A 34 -12.04 22.40 -26.40
C HIS A 34 -10.75 22.40 -27.22
N THR A 35 -10.41 23.53 -27.83
CA THR A 35 -9.11 23.71 -28.51
C THR A 35 -8.05 24.06 -27.46
N LEU A 36 -7.03 23.20 -27.29
CA LEU A 36 -6.07 23.35 -26.19
C LEU A 36 -5.14 24.56 -26.35
N LYS A 37 -4.86 24.98 -27.58
CA LYS A 37 -3.98 26.13 -27.87
C LYS A 37 -4.49 27.45 -27.29
N ASP A 38 -5.80 27.66 -27.34
CA ASP A 38 -6.45 28.91 -26.91
C ASP A 38 -7.16 28.78 -25.55
N LEU A 39 -7.10 27.58 -24.94
CA LEU A 39 -7.75 27.30 -23.69
C LEU A 39 -6.95 27.91 -22.54
N THR A 40 -7.42 29.03 -22.02
CA THR A 40 -6.89 29.65 -20.80
C THR A 40 -7.76 29.32 -19.61
N ASN A 41 -7.16 29.23 -18.43
CA ASN A 41 -7.91 29.03 -17.20
C ASN A 41 -8.83 30.24 -16.92
N PRO A 42 -10.15 30.05 -16.90
CA PRO A 42 -11.11 31.15 -16.78
C PRO A 42 -11.13 31.77 -15.38
N LEU A 43 -10.54 31.11 -14.38
CA LEU A 43 -10.57 31.58 -12.99
C LEU A 43 -9.65 32.80 -12.79
N TRP A 44 -8.65 33.00 -13.65
CA TRP A 44 -7.78 34.18 -13.61
C TRP A 44 -8.50 35.50 -13.89
N ALA A 45 -9.70 35.46 -14.48
CA ALA A 45 -10.53 36.64 -14.67
C ALA A 45 -11.12 37.20 -13.36
N GLN A 46 -10.98 36.49 -12.24
CA GLN A 46 -11.44 36.89 -10.89
C GLN A 46 -10.26 36.88 -9.90
N PRO A 47 -9.28 37.79 -10.04
CA PRO A 47 -8.06 37.80 -9.23
C PRO A 47 -8.33 37.88 -7.71
N GLU A 48 -9.41 38.54 -7.31
CA GLU A 48 -9.83 38.68 -5.92
C GLU A 48 -10.30 37.35 -5.28
N LYS A 49 -10.68 36.37 -6.10
CA LYS A 49 -11.13 35.04 -5.65
C LYS A 49 -10.06 33.96 -5.73
N ILE A 50 -8.86 34.27 -6.23
CA ILE A 50 -7.77 33.29 -6.35
C ILE A 50 -7.47 32.61 -5.01
N PRO A 51 -7.36 33.31 -3.86
CA PRO A 51 -7.14 32.63 -2.58
C PRO A 51 -8.24 31.62 -2.22
N GLU A 52 -9.50 31.94 -2.56
CA GLU A 52 -10.62 31.03 -2.38
C GLU A 52 -10.53 29.82 -3.32
N PHE A 53 -10.15 30.03 -4.58
CA PHE A 53 -9.96 28.95 -5.56
C PHE A 53 -8.77 28.04 -5.22
N VAL A 54 -7.67 28.59 -4.69
CA VAL A 54 -6.54 27.81 -4.17
C VAL A 54 -7.04 26.90 -3.04
N ARG A 55 -7.82 27.42 -2.09
CA ARG A 55 -8.37 26.63 -0.99
C ARG A 55 -9.31 25.52 -1.49
N GLN A 56 -10.25 25.85 -2.38
CA GLN A 56 -11.16 24.85 -2.96
C GLN A 56 -10.42 23.82 -3.81
N GLY A 57 -9.40 24.25 -4.55
CA GLY A 57 -8.52 23.39 -5.33
C GLY A 57 -7.71 22.43 -4.48
N SER A 58 -7.21 22.90 -3.33
CA SER A 58 -6.54 22.08 -2.32
C SER A 58 -7.48 21.00 -1.79
N ASP A 59 -8.69 21.35 -1.37
CA ASP A 59 -9.68 20.38 -0.89
C ASP A 59 -9.96 19.27 -1.92
N LEU A 60 -10.09 19.64 -3.20
CA LEU A 60 -10.31 18.69 -4.30
C LEU A 60 -9.06 17.83 -4.55
N TYR A 61 -7.87 18.43 -4.56
CA TYR A 61 -6.60 17.75 -4.75
C TYR A 61 -6.36 16.70 -3.66
N PHE A 62 -6.57 17.05 -2.40
CA PHE A 62 -6.39 16.13 -1.28
C PHE A 62 -7.45 15.02 -1.22
N LYS A 63 -8.60 15.21 -1.88
CA LYS A 63 -9.60 14.15 -2.02
C LYS A 63 -9.32 13.16 -3.15
N HIS A 64 -8.55 13.57 -4.16
CA HIS A 64 -8.48 12.83 -5.43
C HIS A 64 -7.07 12.51 -5.92
N CYS A 65 -6.10 13.39 -5.66
CA CYS A 65 -4.79 13.37 -6.30
C CYS A 65 -3.65 13.03 -5.32
N VAL A 66 -3.78 13.38 -4.04
CA VAL A 66 -2.70 13.28 -3.03
C VAL A 66 -2.13 11.87 -2.86
N PHE A 67 -2.96 10.82 -3.00
CA PHE A 67 -2.51 9.43 -2.84
C PHE A 67 -1.43 9.04 -3.85
N CYS A 68 -1.40 9.67 -5.02
CA CYS A 68 -0.37 9.45 -6.04
C CYS A 68 0.67 10.58 -6.02
N HIS A 69 0.22 11.83 -6.06
CA HIS A 69 1.10 12.97 -6.29
C HIS A 69 1.75 13.55 -5.03
N GLY A 70 1.35 13.10 -3.85
CA GLY A 70 1.89 13.57 -2.57
C GLY A 70 1.35 14.95 -2.17
N ASP A 71 1.37 15.25 -0.89
CA ASP A 71 0.98 16.57 -0.36
C ASP A 71 1.98 17.67 -0.75
N LEU A 72 3.24 17.29 -0.97
CA LEU A 72 4.32 18.17 -1.42
C LEU A 72 4.34 18.37 -2.94
N LEU A 73 3.34 17.88 -3.68
CA LEU A 73 3.28 18.00 -5.15
C LEU A 73 4.48 17.36 -5.89
N ASN A 74 5.18 16.43 -5.25
CA ASN A 74 6.47 15.90 -5.68
C ASN A 74 6.41 14.50 -6.30
N GLY A 75 5.21 13.92 -6.45
CA GLY A 75 5.04 12.57 -6.99
C GLY A 75 5.39 11.45 -6.00
N GLU A 76 5.44 11.74 -4.70
CA GLU A 76 5.77 10.78 -3.63
C GLU A 76 4.57 10.44 -2.73
N GLY A 77 3.36 10.41 -3.30
CA GLY A 77 2.17 9.96 -2.58
C GLY A 77 2.23 8.49 -2.14
N LEU A 78 1.33 8.08 -1.25
CA LEU A 78 1.26 6.73 -0.66
C LEU A 78 1.33 5.58 -1.70
N LEU A 79 0.75 5.79 -2.88
CA LEU A 79 0.68 4.81 -3.96
C LEU A 79 1.73 5.03 -5.07
N ALA A 80 2.60 6.03 -4.94
CA ALA A 80 3.54 6.43 -5.99
C ALA A 80 4.46 5.29 -6.45
N ASP A 81 4.96 4.48 -5.52
CA ASP A 81 5.86 3.36 -5.80
C ASP A 81 5.13 2.06 -6.20
N ARG A 82 3.79 2.07 -6.24
CA ARG A 82 2.98 0.90 -6.61
C ARG A 82 2.75 0.82 -8.11
N PHE A 83 2.86 1.94 -8.81
CA PHE A 83 2.55 2.05 -10.22
C PHE A 83 3.73 2.54 -11.06
N THR A 84 3.74 2.22 -12.36
CA THR A 84 4.77 2.64 -13.30
C THR A 84 4.11 3.15 -14.58
N PRO A 85 4.49 4.35 -15.08
CA PRO A 85 5.46 5.30 -14.50
C PRO A 85 5.00 5.86 -13.14
N ARG A 86 5.97 6.33 -12.33
CA ARG A 86 5.66 7.04 -11.09
C ARG A 86 4.88 8.33 -11.40
N PRO A 87 4.04 8.82 -10.47
CA PRO A 87 3.35 10.10 -10.61
C PRO A 87 4.32 11.26 -10.84
N ALA A 88 3.88 12.25 -11.63
CA ALA A 88 4.71 13.40 -11.97
C ALA A 88 5.08 14.22 -10.73
N ASN A 89 6.35 14.63 -10.67
CA ASN A 89 6.84 15.65 -9.74
C ASN A 89 6.61 17.03 -10.35
N PHE A 90 5.82 17.89 -9.71
CA PHE A 90 5.43 19.18 -10.27
C PHE A 90 6.50 20.27 -10.10
N HIS A 91 7.55 20.00 -9.34
CA HIS A 91 8.67 20.93 -9.11
C HIS A 91 9.81 20.80 -10.12
N THR A 92 9.79 19.77 -10.96
CA THR A 92 10.89 19.52 -11.92
C THR A 92 10.65 20.22 -13.24
N LYS A 93 11.75 20.54 -13.92
CA LYS A 93 11.68 21.01 -15.30
C LYS A 93 10.95 20.03 -16.20
N ASP A 94 10.28 20.54 -17.23
CA ASP A 94 9.48 19.78 -18.18
C ASP A 94 8.23 19.08 -17.57
N SER A 95 7.87 19.38 -16.31
CA SER A 95 6.62 18.93 -15.69
C SER A 95 5.42 19.77 -16.14
N ILE A 96 4.24 19.53 -15.56
CA ILE A 96 3.01 20.29 -15.87
C ILE A 96 3.16 21.79 -15.59
N PHE A 97 4.04 22.19 -14.67
CA PHE A 97 4.27 23.58 -14.29
C PHE A 97 4.99 24.40 -15.36
N ASP A 98 5.86 23.76 -16.16
CA ASP A 98 6.59 24.41 -17.26
C ASP A 98 5.79 24.44 -18.58
N ARG A 99 4.48 24.12 -18.52
CA ARG A 99 3.60 23.98 -19.68
C ARG A 99 2.38 24.89 -19.55
N PRO A 100 1.72 25.24 -20.68
CA PRO A 100 0.45 25.96 -20.61
C PRO A 100 -0.57 25.20 -19.75
N GLU A 101 -1.38 25.91 -18.97
CA GLU A 101 -2.37 25.29 -18.08
C GLU A 101 -3.38 24.38 -18.82
N SER A 102 -3.61 24.61 -20.11
CA SER A 102 -4.41 23.72 -20.96
C SER A 102 -3.83 22.31 -21.07
N TYR A 103 -2.51 22.16 -20.96
CA TYR A 103 -1.86 20.85 -20.87
C TYR A 103 -2.28 20.14 -19.57
N ALA A 104 -2.21 20.82 -18.43
CA ALA A 104 -2.65 20.25 -17.15
C ALA A 104 -4.14 19.90 -17.17
N PHE A 105 -4.99 20.75 -17.75
CA PHE A 105 -6.42 20.49 -17.94
C PHE A 105 -6.66 19.22 -18.75
N TRP A 106 -6.00 19.06 -19.90
CA TRP A 106 -6.08 17.84 -20.69
C TRP A 106 -5.64 16.61 -19.89
N ARG A 107 -4.49 16.68 -19.21
CA ARG A 107 -3.96 15.55 -18.44
C ARG A 107 -4.88 15.13 -17.30
N ILE A 108 -5.50 16.07 -16.61
CA ILE A 108 -6.47 15.75 -15.55
C ILE A 108 -7.75 15.17 -16.14
N MET A 109 -8.29 15.78 -17.20
CA MET A 109 -9.55 15.31 -17.78
C MET A 109 -9.44 13.91 -18.37
N LYS A 110 -8.36 13.63 -19.09
CA LYS A 110 -8.22 12.39 -19.88
C LYS A 110 -7.29 11.35 -19.28
N GLY A 111 -6.49 11.71 -18.27
CA GLY A 111 -5.61 10.80 -17.58
C GLY A 111 -4.53 10.17 -18.49
N GLY A 112 -4.20 8.91 -18.21
CA GLY A 112 -3.40 8.04 -19.07
C GLY A 112 -4.12 7.64 -20.37
N PRO A 113 -5.39 7.20 -20.34
CA PRO A 113 -6.14 6.80 -21.54
C PRO A 113 -6.23 7.86 -22.64
N GLY A 114 -6.01 9.14 -22.30
CA GLY A 114 -5.98 10.24 -23.26
C GLY A 114 -4.67 10.46 -24.01
N LEU A 115 -3.63 9.66 -23.77
CA LEU A 115 -2.33 9.80 -24.42
C LEU A 115 -2.36 9.28 -25.88
N PRO A 116 -1.54 9.84 -26.79
CA PRO A 116 -1.40 9.31 -28.15
C PRO A 116 -0.87 7.88 -28.15
N GLN A 117 -1.29 7.07 -29.13
CA GLN A 117 -0.91 5.66 -29.26
C GLN A 117 0.60 5.40 -29.20
N LYS A 118 1.43 6.29 -29.76
CA LYS A 118 2.90 6.15 -29.68
C LYS A 118 3.50 6.33 -28.27
N SER A 119 2.69 6.75 -27.31
CA SER A 119 3.05 6.81 -25.88
C SER A 119 2.75 5.49 -25.16
N GLU A 120 2.15 4.52 -25.85
CA GLU A 120 2.07 3.13 -25.40
C GLU A 120 3.48 2.53 -25.30
N PRO A 121 3.71 1.59 -24.38
CA PRO A 121 2.77 1.02 -23.41
C PRO A 121 2.68 1.89 -22.13
N TRP A 122 3.33 3.06 -22.10
CA TRP A 122 3.51 3.91 -20.92
C TRP A 122 2.30 4.80 -20.61
N ASN A 123 1.10 4.27 -20.85
CA ASN A 123 -0.18 4.83 -20.40
C ASN A 123 -0.13 4.95 -18.87
N SER A 124 0.23 6.15 -18.39
CA SER A 124 0.22 6.47 -16.96
C SER A 124 -1.03 5.91 -16.31
N VAL A 125 -0.93 5.37 -15.10
CA VAL A 125 -2.09 4.94 -14.32
C VAL A 125 -2.97 6.11 -13.84
N MET A 126 -2.66 7.34 -14.29
CA MET A 126 -3.44 8.53 -13.99
C MET A 126 -4.90 8.34 -14.46
N PRO A 127 -5.88 8.44 -13.55
CA PRO A 127 -7.29 8.33 -13.89
C PRO A 127 -7.74 9.42 -14.87
N ALA A 128 -8.72 9.11 -15.71
CA ALA A 128 -9.51 10.13 -16.38
C ALA A 128 -10.52 10.70 -15.37
N TRP A 129 -10.43 12.00 -15.08
CA TRP A 129 -11.30 12.64 -14.08
C TRP A 129 -12.56 13.26 -14.69
N GLU A 130 -12.74 13.20 -16.02
CA GLU A 130 -13.90 13.80 -16.69
C GLU A 130 -15.26 13.24 -16.25
N ASP A 131 -15.31 12.03 -15.70
CA ASP A 131 -16.55 11.42 -15.18
C ASP A 131 -16.81 11.76 -13.70
N VAL A 132 -15.83 12.34 -13.00
CA VAL A 132 -15.88 12.58 -11.55
C VAL A 132 -15.86 14.08 -11.23
N LEU A 133 -15.02 14.86 -11.91
CA LEU A 133 -14.81 16.27 -11.66
C LEU A 133 -15.46 17.14 -12.74
N SER A 134 -15.95 18.32 -12.34
CA SER A 134 -16.38 19.33 -13.32
C SER A 134 -15.17 20.05 -13.92
N GLU A 135 -15.35 20.69 -15.09
CA GLU A 135 -14.30 21.55 -15.68
C GLU A 135 -13.83 22.62 -14.69
N GLN A 136 -14.75 23.22 -13.93
CA GLN A 136 -14.44 24.25 -12.95
C GLN A 136 -13.62 23.71 -11.78
N ASP A 137 -13.91 22.49 -11.31
CA ASP A 137 -13.14 21.83 -10.24
C ASP A 137 -11.71 21.52 -10.71
N VAL A 138 -11.55 21.06 -11.96
CA VAL A 138 -10.23 20.84 -12.56
C VAL A 138 -9.44 22.14 -12.62
N TRP A 139 -10.05 23.26 -13.03
CA TRP A 139 -9.37 24.55 -13.02
C TRP A 139 -8.94 25.01 -11.62
N LYS A 140 -9.75 24.77 -10.58
CA LYS A 140 -9.36 25.09 -9.20
C LYS A 140 -8.16 24.25 -8.74
N ILE A 141 -8.13 22.96 -9.07
CA ILE A 141 -6.99 22.09 -8.82
C ILE A 141 -5.73 22.64 -9.51
N ILE A 142 -5.84 23.07 -10.77
CA ILE A 142 -4.73 23.66 -11.51
C ILE A 142 -4.23 24.94 -10.85
N VAL A 143 -5.13 25.85 -10.45
CA VAL A 143 -4.77 27.06 -9.68
C VAL A 143 -3.98 26.68 -8.42
N PHE A 144 -4.47 25.71 -7.64
CA PHE A 144 -3.78 25.23 -6.44
C PHE A 144 -2.37 24.67 -6.72
N ILE A 145 -2.23 23.82 -7.75
CA ILE A 145 -0.93 23.22 -8.10
C ILE A 145 0.06 24.31 -8.53
N PHE A 146 -0.37 25.23 -9.40
CA PHE A 146 0.50 26.30 -9.91
C PHE A 146 0.87 27.28 -8.79
N ASP A 147 -0.07 27.64 -7.92
CA ASP A 147 0.22 28.48 -6.75
C ASP A 147 1.21 27.80 -5.79
N GLY A 148 0.99 26.52 -5.46
CA GLY A 148 1.86 25.78 -4.55
C GLY A 148 3.30 25.57 -5.05
N VAL A 149 3.50 25.54 -6.37
CA VAL A 149 4.84 25.46 -7.00
C VAL A 149 5.47 26.83 -7.18
N ALA A 150 4.69 27.85 -7.58
CA ALA A 150 5.20 29.20 -7.81
C ALA A 150 5.51 29.96 -6.51
N ASN A 151 4.71 29.72 -5.47
CA ASN A 151 4.75 30.40 -4.19
C ASN A 151 4.95 29.38 -3.05
N PRO A 152 6.05 28.60 -3.05
CA PRO A 152 6.33 27.76 -1.89
C PRO A 152 6.45 28.64 -0.66
N LEU A 153 5.95 28.18 0.49
CA LEU A 153 6.21 28.85 1.76
C LEU A 153 7.72 29.02 1.93
N THR A 154 8.21 30.22 1.66
CA THR A 154 9.56 30.60 2.00
C THR A 154 9.57 31.03 3.46
N PRO A 155 10.69 30.83 4.18
CA PRO A 155 10.80 31.34 5.54
C PRO A 155 10.86 32.87 5.46
N ASP A 156 9.72 33.54 5.57
CA ASP A 156 9.71 34.95 5.91
C ASP A 156 10.28 35.10 7.32
N THR A 157 11.18 36.08 7.50
CA THR A 157 11.90 36.33 8.76
C THR A 157 10.92 36.44 9.93
N PRO A 158 10.87 35.42 10.82
CA PRO A 158 11.72 35.46 12.02
C PRO A 158 12.85 34.42 11.97
N GLN A 159 14.02 34.81 12.48
CA GLN A 159 15.15 33.90 12.70
C GLN A 159 14.91 32.91 13.86
N GLU A 160 13.84 33.11 14.65
CA GLU A 160 13.54 32.33 15.86
C GLU A 160 12.18 31.63 15.79
N ALA A 161 12.08 30.47 16.43
CA ALA A 161 10.86 29.67 16.46
C ALA A 161 9.77 30.35 17.30
N SER A 162 8.52 30.36 16.80
CA SER A 162 7.40 31.00 17.49
C SER A 162 6.07 30.28 17.23
N LEU A 163 5.09 30.48 18.13
CA LEU A 163 3.74 29.95 17.93
C LEU A 163 3.06 30.53 16.68
N GLU A 164 3.30 31.81 16.39
CA GLU A 164 2.72 32.48 15.21
C GLU A 164 3.24 31.85 13.91
N ARG A 165 4.57 31.68 13.79
CA ARG A 165 5.14 30.96 12.65
C ARG A 165 4.62 29.53 12.56
N GLY A 166 4.48 28.87 13.70
CA GLY A 166 3.93 27.50 13.78
C GLY A 166 2.52 27.43 13.22
N ARG A 167 1.66 28.42 13.51
CA ARG A 167 0.28 28.49 12.97
C ARG A 167 0.27 28.67 11.46
N VAL A 168 1.13 29.56 10.93
CA VAL A 168 1.24 29.78 9.48
C VAL A 168 1.64 28.49 8.76
N VAL A 169 2.70 27.81 9.24
CA VAL A 169 3.16 26.55 8.62
C VAL A 169 2.10 25.46 8.78
N TYR A 170 1.46 25.36 9.94
CA TYR A 170 0.45 24.34 10.21
C TYR A 170 -0.81 24.50 9.34
N GLU A 171 -1.30 25.73 9.16
CA GLU A 171 -2.47 25.98 8.32
C GLU A 171 -2.21 25.55 6.87
N ASP A 172 -1.03 25.85 6.35
CA ASP A 172 -0.65 25.51 4.97
C ASP A 172 -0.36 24.02 4.77
N LYS A 173 0.30 23.38 5.74
CA LYS A 173 0.88 22.03 5.57
C LYS A 173 0.14 20.91 6.28
N CYS A 174 -0.56 21.21 7.38
CA CYS A 174 -1.04 20.19 8.32
C CYS A 174 -2.57 20.20 8.48
N ALA A 175 -3.21 21.36 8.43
CA ALA A 175 -4.62 21.54 8.74
C ALA A 175 -5.56 20.78 7.78
N ILE A 176 -5.15 20.57 6.52
CA ILE A 176 -5.94 19.81 5.54
C ILE A 176 -6.24 18.38 6.00
N CYS A 177 -5.33 17.79 6.77
CA CYS A 177 -5.47 16.45 7.36
C CYS A 177 -5.91 16.55 8.83
N HIS A 178 -5.20 17.36 9.63
CA HIS A 178 -5.36 17.39 11.08
C HIS A 178 -6.43 18.36 11.59
N GLY A 179 -7.05 19.14 10.71
CA GLY A 179 -8.01 20.21 11.03
C GLY A 179 -7.31 21.46 11.56
N PRO A 180 -7.92 22.65 11.44
CA PRO A 180 -7.32 23.91 11.89
C PRO A 180 -7.03 23.94 13.40
N GLU A 181 -7.84 23.21 14.19
CA GLU A 181 -7.69 23.09 15.64
C GLU A 181 -6.91 21.84 16.09
N GLY A 182 -6.34 21.08 15.14
CA GLY A 182 -5.59 19.85 15.45
C GLY A 182 -6.43 18.71 16.00
N ALA A 183 -7.74 18.67 15.71
CA ALA A 183 -8.64 17.63 16.21
C ALA A 183 -8.64 16.34 15.39
N GLY A 184 -7.89 16.28 14.29
CA GLY A 184 -7.81 15.11 13.39
C GLY A 184 -9.02 15.00 12.46
N ASP A 185 -9.66 16.13 12.17
CA ASP A 185 -10.94 16.28 11.48
C ASP A 185 -10.84 17.24 10.28
N GLY A 186 -9.65 17.33 9.66
CA GLY A 186 -9.47 18.05 8.41
C GLY A 186 -10.34 17.48 7.29
N VAL A 187 -10.55 18.25 6.23
CA VAL A 187 -11.45 17.89 5.11
C VAL A 187 -11.07 16.56 4.41
N SER A 188 -9.81 16.14 4.53
CA SER A 188 -9.31 14.87 3.98
C SER A 188 -9.29 13.72 4.99
N ALA A 189 -9.56 13.97 6.28
CA ALA A 189 -9.42 13.00 7.37
C ALA A 189 -10.36 11.78 7.23
N GLU A 190 -11.53 11.95 6.62
CA GLU A 190 -12.48 10.85 6.38
C GLU A 190 -11.98 9.83 5.36
N GLN A 191 -11.10 10.25 4.46
CA GLN A 191 -10.58 9.42 3.38
C GLN A 191 -9.22 8.80 3.74
N MET A 192 -8.74 8.97 4.98
CA MET A 192 -7.45 8.49 5.44
C MET A 192 -7.60 7.34 6.42
N SER A 193 -6.79 6.29 6.23
CA SER A 193 -6.64 5.18 7.16
C SER A 193 -5.14 4.91 7.38
N PRO A 194 -4.64 5.00 8.62
CA PRO A 194 -5.35 5.44 9.82
C PRO A 194 -5.81 6.90 9.73
N ARG A 195 -6.81 7.30 10.52
CA ARG A 195 -7.22 8.71 10.57
C ARG A 195 -6.09 9.59 11.11
N PRO A 196 -6.02 10.88 10.71
CA PRO A 196 -5.07 11.83 11.26
C PRO A 196 -5.16 11.90 12.77
N ARG A 197 -4.01 12.07 13.43
CA ARG A 197 -3.96 12.15 14.90
C ARG A 197 -4.74 13.37 15.38
N ASN A 198 -5.63 13.17 16.35
CA ASN A 198 -6.12 14.23 17.22
C ASN A 198 -5.00 14.73 18.16
N LEU A 199 -4.40 15.87 17.82
CA LEU A 199 -3.28 16.52 18.49
C LEU A 199 -3.73 17.20 19.80
N THR A 200 -5.01 17.59 19.93
CA THR A 200 -5.57 18.23 21.14
C THR A 200 -5.45 17.38 22.40
N LYS A 201 -5.29 16.05 22.24
CA LYS A 201 -5.15 15.11 23.36
C LYS A 201 -3.74 15.11 23.96
N GLY A 202 -2.74 15.66 23.26
CA GLY A 202 -1.32 15.58 23.65
C GLY A 202 -0.82 14.13 23.77
N GLN A 203 -1.44 13.20 23.04
CA GLN A 203 -1.13 11.77 23.08
C GLN A 203 -0.54 11.32 21.75
N TYR A 204 0.68 10.78 21.81
CA TYR A 204 1.43 10.38 20.63
C TYR A 204 1.75 8.89 20.70
N LYS A 205 1.60 8.20 19.55
CA LYS A 205 1.81 6.75 19.43
C LYS A 205 3.27 6.40 19.68
N ILE A 206 4.18 7.07 18.98
CA ILE A 206 5.63 6.83 19.00
C ILE A 206 6.28 7.88 19.87
N ARG A 207 6.98 7.41 20.91
CA ARG A 207 7.61 8.24 21.95
C ARG A 207 8.82 7.52 22.53
N SER A 208 9.80 8.22 23.04
CA SER A 208 10.90 7.66 23.83
C SER A 208 10.51 7.52 25.31
N THR A 209 9.42 8.14 25.73
CA THR A 209 9.01 8.23 27.14
C THR A 209 8.08 7.08 27.58
N PRO A 210 8.00 6.76 28.89
CA PRO A 210 7.16 5.68 29.41
C PRO A 210 5.70 5.74 28.96
N PHE A 211 5.00 4.60 28.90
CA PHE A 211 3.62 4.50 28.38
C PHE A 211 2.66 5.55 28.96
N GLY A 212 1.88 6.21 28.10
CA GLY A 212 0.88 7.20 28.47
C GLY A 212 1.43 8.58 28.87
N LYS A 213 2.76 8.77 28.92
CA LYS A 213 3.40 10.08 29.15
C LYS A 213 3.39 10.94 27.87
N ILE A 214 3.79 12.20 27.99
CA ILE A 214 3.98 13.10 26.84
C ILE A 214 5.27 12.73 26.09
N PRO A 215 5.35 12.97 24.76
CA PRO A 215 6.61 12.88 24.02
C PRO A 215 7.62 13.93 24.52
N THR A 216 8.91 13.71 24.24
CA THR A 216 9.93 14.79 24.30
C THR A 216 9.81 15.71 23.07
N ASP A 217 10.52 16.83 23.09
CA ASP A 217 10.62 17.69 21.90
C ASP A 217 11.35 16.95 20.76
N ASP A 218 12.38 16.13 21.07
CA ASP A 218 13.05 15.24 20.09
C ASP A 218 12.10 14.20 19.47
N ASP A 219 11.16 13.65 20.25
CA ASP A 219 10.15 12.73 19.72
C ASP A 219 9.22 13.45 18.72
N LEU A 220 8.82 14.69 19.03
CA LEU A 220 7.98 15.51 18.16
C LEU A 220 8.74 15.93 16.90
N HIS A 221 10.01 16.28 17.03
CA HIS A 221 10.90 16.60 15.91
C HIS A 221 11.08 15.40 14.98
N ALA A 222 11.46 14.25 15.52
CA ALA A 222 11.64 13.01 14.75
C ALA A 222 10.35 12.59 14.02
N MET A 223 9.18 12.77 14.64
CA MET A 223 7.89 12.54 14.00
C MET A 223 7.68 13.45 12.78
N LEU A 224 7.98 14.75 12.89
CA LEU A 224 7.85 15.69 11.77
C LEU A 224 8.85 15.37 10.66
N VAL A 225 10.12 15.13 11.02
CA VAL A 225 11.19 14.84 10.06
C VAL A 225 10.95 13.56 9.28
N HIS A 226 10.53 12.48 9.95
CA HIS A 226 10.41 11.16 9.32
C HIS A 226 9.01 10.84 8.79
N GLY A 227 7.97 11.52 9.28
CA GLY A 227 6.59 11.13 9.03
C GLY A 227 6.27 9.74 9.59
N TYR A 228 5.27 9.07 9.01
CA TYR A 228 4.96 7.68 9.36
C TYR A 228 4.82 6.80 8.10
N PRO A 229 5.70 5.80 7.92
CA PRO A 229 5.63 4.85 6.80
C PRO A 229 4.26 4.18 6.67
N GLU A 230 3.83 3.98 5.42
CA GLU A 230 2.55 3.35 5.06
C GLU A 230 1.35 4.05 5.74
N THR A 231 1.38 5.40 5.75
CA THR A 231 0.29 6.31 6.09
C THR A 231 0.35 7.54 5.19
N THR A 232 -0.66 8.41 5.25
CA THR A 232 -0.67 9.71 4.54
C THR A 232 0.11 10.81 5.27
N MET A 233 0.82 10.51 6.37
CA MET A 233 1.68 11.47 7.08
C MET A 233 3.10 11.46 6.50
N PRO A 234 3.48 12.46 5.69
CA PRO A 234 4.75 12.52 4.96
C PRO A 234 5.90 12.97 5.86
N SER A 235 7.11 12.96 5.29
CA SER A 235 8.32 13.50 5.93
C SER A 235 8.44 15.01 5.65
N TRP A 236 8.58 15.80 6.71
CA TRP A 236 8.79 17.24 6.65
C TRP A 236 10.27 17.65 6.77
N ARG A 237 11.20 16.72 6.55
CA ARG A 237 12.66 16.97 6.63
C ARG A 237 13.19 18.12 5.77
N HIS A 238 12.41 18.56 4.78
CA HIS A 238 12.76 19.64 3.86
C HIS A 238 12.42 21.03 4.42
N LEU A 239 11.56 21.09 5.46
CA LEU A 239 11.27 22.34 6.13
C LEU A 239 12.52 22.83 6.90
N PRO A 240 12.76 24.15 6.94
CA PRO A 240 13.82 24.69 7.77
C PRO A 240 13.59 24.39 9.25
N GLU A 241 14.67 24.27 10.02
CA GLU A 241 14.62 23.90 11.44
C GLU A 241 13.75 24.87 12.27
N VAL A 242 13.74 26.17 11.94
CA VAL A 242 12.89 27.16 12.62
C VAL A 242 11.39 26.84 12.47
N ASP A 243 10.98 26.28 11.34
CA ASP A 243 9.59 25.89 11.08
C ASP A 243 9.23 24.61 11.83
N LEU A 244 10.13 23.63 11.85
CA LEU A 244 9.96 22.41 12.64
C LEU A 244 9.83 22.73 14.14
N GLN A 245 10.68 23.60 14.68
CA GLN A 245 10.60 24.04 16.07
C GLN A 245 9.33 24.85 16.35
N SER A 246 8.91 25.70 15.41
CA SER A 246 7.65 26.45 15.52
C SER A 246 6.42 25.52 15.54
N LEU A 247 6.42 24.48 14.71
CA LEU A 247 5.39 23.43 14.74
C LEU A 247 5.39 22.69 16.08
N ILE A 248 6.56 22.35 16.65
CA ILE A 248 6.64 21.70 17.97
C ILE A 248 5.98 22.56 19.06
N LEU A 249 6.22 23.88 19.06
CA LEU A 249 5.55 24.80 19.98
C LEU A 249 4.03 24.74 19.82
N LEU A 250 3.54 24.75 18.58
CA LEU A 250 2.11 24.67 18.30
C LEU A 250 1.49 23.32 18.70
N LEU A 251 2.17 22.21 18.44
CA LEU A 251 1.74 20.87 18.85
C LEU A 251 1.59 20.75 20.37
N LYS A 252 2.47 21.42 21.13
CA LYS A 252 2.39 21.52 22.58
C LYS A 252 1.22 22.40 23.03
N GLU A 253 0.91 23.46 22.28
CA GLU A 253 -0.25 24.32 22.53
C GLU A 253 -1.58 23.59 22.24
N PHE A 254 -1.70 22.82 21.16
CA PHE A 254 -2.88 21.98 20.94
C PHE A 254 -3.09 21.00 22.11
N GLY A 255 -2.01 20.35 22.54
CA GLY A 255 -2.01 19.41 23.67
C GLY A 255 -1.92 20.05 25.07
N LYS A 256 -2.07 21.38 25.20
CA LYS A 256 -1.68 22.19 26.37
C LYS A 256 -2.09 21.59 27.71
N LYS A 257 -3.34 21.13 27.83
CA LYS A 257 -3.86 20.52 29.06
C LYS A 257 -2.98 19.36 29.56
N LYS A 258 -2.43 18.54 28.66
CA LYS A 258 -1.59 17.40 29.03
C LYS A 258 -0.13 17.81 29.27
N PHE A 259 0.43 18.70 28.45
CA PHE A 259 1.79 19.19 28.62
C PHE A 259 1.95 20.02 29.90
N GLU A 260 1.07 20.99 30.17
CA GLU A 260 1.11 21.77 31.41
C GLU A 260 0.94 20.90 32.65
N ARG A 261 0.09 19.87 32.59
CA ARG A 261 -0.11 18.95 33.71
C ARG A 261 1.15 18.13 34.01
N ALA A 262 1.95 17.80 33.00
CA ALA A 262 3.23 17.11 33.19
C ALA A 262 4.24 18.03 33.89
N VAL A 263 4.35 19.28 33.43
CA VAL A 263 5.22 20.32 34.02
C VAL A 263 4.82 20.62 35.47
N LYS A 264 3.54 20.92 35.73
CA LYS A 264 3.03 21.25 37.08
C LYS A 264 3.28 20.16 38.12
N LYS A 265 3.35 18.90 37.69
CA LYS A 265 3.60 17.76 38.58
C LYS A 265 5.09 17.48 38.79
N ASN A 266 5.99 18.26 38.19
CA ASN A 266 7.43 17.96 38.05
C ASN A 266 7.66 16.51 37.56
N LYS A 267 6.83 16.07 36.61
CA LYS A 267 6.86 14.72 36.02
C LYS A 267 7.18 14.81 34.54
N MET A 268 8.18 15.62 34.19
CA MET A 268 8.77 15.55 32.86
C MET A 268 9.34 14.15 32.70
N PRO A 269 8.83 13.36 31.74
CA PRO A 269 9.23 11.98 31.63
C PRO A 269 10.64 11.88 31.06
N GLU A 270 11.51 11.14 31.74
CA GLU A 270 12.82 10.79 31.19
C GLU A 270 12.64 9.79 30.03
N PRO A 271 13.41 9.94 28.94
CA PRO A 271 13.49 8.94 27.88
C PRO A 271 13.89 7.58 28.45
N VAL A 272 13.27 6.53 27.91
CA VAL A 272 13.70 5.16 28.17
C VAL A 272 15.07 4.96 27.53
N VAL A 273 16.02 4.46 28.33
CA VAL A 273 17.34 4.09 27.86
C VAL A 273 17.25 2.73 27.16
N VAL A 274 17.78 2.65 25.94
CA VAL A 274 17.98 1.37 25.24
C VAL A 274 19.34 0.82 25.68
N PRO A 275 19.40 -0.34 26.35
CA PRO A 275 20.67 -0.96 26.70
C PRO A 275 21.39 -1.45 25.43
N GLU A 276 22.69 -1.74 25.54
CA GLU A 276 23.47 -2.31 24.43
C GLU A 276 22.82 -3.61 23.91
N PRO A 277 22.57 -3.74 22.59
CA PRO A 277 21.97 -4.94 22.03
C PRO A 277 22.87 -6.17 22.22
N PRO A 278 22.39 -7.27 22.82
CA PRO A 278 23.18 -8.48 22.97
C PRO A 278 23.45 -9.14 21.62
N GLN A 279 24.35 -10.13 21.61
CA GLN A 279 24.60 -10.95 20.44
C GLN A 279 23.37 -11.78 20.08
N PHE A 280 23.06 -11.82 18.79
CA PHE A 280 22.03 -12.70 18.25
C PHE A 280 22.48 -14.18 18.34
N THR A 281 21.69 -15.02 19.00
CA THR A 281 21.96 -16.46 19.19
C THR A 281 20.70 -17.29 18.98
N LEU A 282 20.82 -18.56 18.58
CA LEU A 282 19.66 -19.44 18.41
C LEU A 282 18.88 -19.63 19.72
N GLU A 283 19.58 -19.67 20.85
CA GLU A 283 18.98 -19.77 22.18
C GLU A 283 18.14 -18.53 22.50
N SER A 284 18.61 -17.33 22.15
CA SER A 284 17.83 -16.10 22.32
C SER A 284 16.58 -16.07 21.45
N VAL A 285 16.66 -16.58 20.22
CA VAL A 285 15.51 -16.72 19.31
C VAL A 285 14.48 -17.67 19.91
N GLU A 286 14.90 -18.81 20.45
CA GLU A 286 13.96 -19.78 21.05
C GLU A 286 13.29 -19.23 22.32
N ARG A 287 14.02 -18.51 23.18
CA ARG A 287 13.42 -17.80 24.32
C ARG A 287 12.44 -16.73 23.84
N GLY A 288 12.82 -15.96 22.81
CA GLY A 288 11.98 -14.95 22.17
C GLY A 288 10.69 -15.53 21.59
N ARG A 289 10.79 -16.68 20.91
CA ARG A 289 9.64 -17.40 20.35
C ARG A 289 8.62 -17.77 21.42
N LYS A 290 9.08 -18.31 22.56
CA LYS A 290 8.20 -18.66 23.68
C LYS A 290 7.49 -17.42 24.24
N LEU A 291 8.22 -16.32 24.43
CA LEU A 291 7.65 -15.05 24.88
C LEU A 291 6.64 -14.50 23.86
N PHE A 292 6.93 -14.58 22.56
CA PHE A 292 6.06 -14.09 21.50
C PHE A 292 4.74 -14.86 21.45
N LEU A 293 4.78 -16.20 21.54
CA LEU A 293 3.58 -17.03 21.57
C LEU A 293 2.69 -16.74 22.79
N GLN A 294 3.28 -16.36 23.92
CA GLN A 294 2.53 -16.05 25.14
C GLN A 294 1.94 -14.65 25.13
N ASN A 295 2.64 -13.67 24.56
CA ASN A 295 2.33 -12.25 24.77
C ASN A 295 1.96 -11.48 23.51
N CYS A 296 2.18 -12.04 22.32
CA CYS A 296 2.10 -11.32 21.05
C CYS A 296 1.19 -12.02 20.03
N SER A 297 1.22 -13.35 19.95
CA SER A 297 0.51 -14.11 18.89
C SER A 297 -1.01 -13.94 18.95
N GLY A 298 -1.59 -13.58 20.10
CA GLY A 298 -3.03 -13.34 20.22
C GLY A 298 -3.52 -12.24 19.27
N CYS A 299 -2.71 -11.21 19.01
CA CYS A 299 -3.00 -10.16 18.04
C CYS A 299 -2.18 -10.33 16.74
N HIS A 300 -0.88 -10.64 16.85
CA HIS A 300 -0.02 -10.68 15.67
C HIS A 300 -0.10 -11.99 14.89
N GLY A 301 -0.72 -13.05 15.44
CA GLY A 301 -0.68 -14.41 14.89
C GLY A 301 0.68 -15.08 15.12
N VAL A 302 0.74 -16.41 15.00
CA VAL A 302 1.97 -17.18 15.32
C VAL A 302 3.10 -16.95 14.31
N LYS A 303 2.76 -16.52 13.09
CA LYS A 303 3.71 -16.09 12.05
C LYS A 303 3.85 -14.57 11.94
N GLY A 304 3.18 -13.82 12.81
CA GLY A 304 3.27 -12.37 12.84
C GLY A 304 2.51 -11.65 11.72
N ARG A 305 1.60 -12.30 10.99
CA ARG A 305 0.92 -11.70 9.83
C ARG A 305 -0.29 -10.82 10.18
N GLY A 306 -0.58 -10.66 11.47
CA GLY A 306 -1.73 -9.90 11.96
C GLY A 306 -3.01 -10.72 11.99
N ASP A 307 -2.91 -12.04 11.95
CA ASP A 307 -4.00 -13.02 11.87
C ASP A 307 -4.32 -13.67 13.23
N GLY A 308 -3.92 -13.04 14.36
CA GLY A 308 -4.21 -13.58 15.68
C GLY A 308 -5.71 -13.57 16.01
N GLU A 309 -6.17 -14.55 16.78
CA GLU A 309 -7.60 -14.73 17.15
C GLU A 309 -8.22 -13.46 17.78
N SER A 310 -7.44 -12.68 18.53
CA SER A 310 -7.93 -11.40 19.10
C SER A 310 -8.09 -10.30 18.05
N THR A 311 -7.38 -10.36 16.91
CA THR A 311 -7.49 -9.35 15.84
C THR A 311 -8.90 -9.25 15.30
N LYS A 312 -9.57 -10.40 15.10
CA LYS A 312 -10.97 -10.46 14.63
C LYS A 312 -11.93 -9.65 15.51
N LYS A 313 -11.59 -9.46 16.80
CA LYS A 313 -12.45 -8.81 17.81
C LYS A 313 -12.11 -7.34 18.06
N ILE A 314 -10.94 -6.86 17.62
CA ILE A 314 -10.43 -5.52 17.94
C ILE A 314 -10.28 -4.62 16.71
N VAL A 315 -10.55 -5.11 15.51
CA VAL A 315 -10.39 -4.37 14.25
C VAL A 315 -11.75 -3.99 13.68
N ASP A 316 -11.97 -2.70 13.55
CA ASP A 316 -13.09 -2.13 12.81
C ASP A 316 -12.64 -0.80 12.17
N ILE A 317 -12.70 -0.75 10.84
CA ILE A 317 -12.36 0.43 10.03
C ILE A 317 -13.24 1.62 10.40
N ALA A 318 -14.51 1.38 10.77
CA ALA A 318 -15.43 2.43 11.19
C ALA A 318 -15.03 3.08 12.53
N THR A 319 -14.18 2.43 13.33
CA THR A 319 -13.78 2.90 14.67
C THR A 319 -12.33 3.41 14.75
N ASP A 320 -11.64 3.57 13.61
CA ASP A 320 -10.19 3.90 13.56
C ASP A 320 -9.31 2.83 14.26
N ALA A 321 -9.85 1.61 14.43
CA ALA A 321 -9.11 0.51 15.04
C ALA A 321 -8.17 -0.14 14.02
N ILE A 322 -6.88 -0.06 14.32
CA ILE A 322 -5.79 -0.36 13.38
C ILE A 322 -5.42 -1.83 13.51
N ARG A 323 -5.49 -2.59 12.39
CA ARG A 323 -4.96 -3.96 12.30
C ARG A 323 -3.51 -4.00 12.83
N PRO A 324 -3.13 -5.01 13.63
CA PRO A 324 -1.73 -5.25 13.95
C PRO A 324 -0.91 -5.26 12.66
N ARG A 325 0.25 -4.60 12.65
CA ARG A 325 1.14 -4.61 11.48
C ARG A 325 1.59 -6.05 11.23
N ASN A 326 1.68 -6.39 9.94
CA ASN A 326 2.31 -7.62 9.50
C ASN A 326 3.81 -7.55 9.80
N LEU A 327 4.24 -8.31 10.80
CA LEU A 327 5.62 -8.41 11.26
C LEU A 327 6.53 -9.13 10.27
N SER A 328 5.97 -9.81 9.27
CA SER A 328 6.72 -10.34 8.11
C SER A 328 7.14 -9.24 7.13
N GLN A 329 6.76 -7.97 7.35
CA GLN A 329 7.04 -6.84 6.47
C GLN A 329 7.64 -5.64 7.24
N PRO A 330 8.90 -5.74 7.72
CA PRO A 330 9.53 -4.77 8.62
C PRO A 330 9.66 -3.36 8.03
N TRP A 331 9.66 -3.22 6.70
CA TRP A 331 9.66 -1.91 6.03
C TRP A 331 8.36 -1.10 6.26
N THR A 332 7.33 -1.72 6.84
CA THR A 332 6.05 -1.07 7.18
C THR A 332 5.97 -0.58 8.64
N PHE A 333 7.02 -0.82 9.43
CA PHE A 333 7.03 -0.50 10.86
C PHE A 333 7.11 1.00 11.09
N ARG A 334 6.16 1.54 11.87
CA ARG A 334 6.01 2.99 12.03
C ARG A 334 7.19 3.67 12.74
N ARG A 335 7.85 2.98 13.67
CA ARG A 335 9.06 3.50 14.34
C ARG A 335 10.33 3.21 13.53
N GLY A 336 10.32 2.16 12.73
CA GLY A 336 11.51 1.55 12.13
C GLY A 336 11.68 0.10 12.52
N SER A 337 12.60 -0.57 11.82
CA SER A 337 12.89 -2.01 11.96
C SER A 337 14.26 -2.31 12.57
N ARG A 338 15.02 -1.28 13.00
CA ARG A 338 16.29 -1.50 13.71
C ARG A 338 16.01 -2.13 15.07
N ARG A 339 17.00 -2.82 15.62
CA ARG A 339 16.87 -3.54 16.90
C ARG A 339 16.44 -2.60 18.03
N GLU A 340 16.98 -1.39 18.04
CA GLU A 340 16.68 -0.34 19.02
C GLU A 340 15.24 0.18 18.85
N ASP A 341 14.75 0.29 17.61
CA ASP A 341 13.38 0.70 17.32
C ASP A 341 12.37 -0.37 17.78
N LEU A 342 12.69 -1.65 17.55
CA LEU A 342 11.88 -2.77 18.02
C LEU A 342 11.85 -2.83 19.55
N PHE A 343 13.01 -2.71 20.19
CA PHE A 343 13.13 -2.64 21.65
C PHE A 343 12.27 -1.51 22.21
N MET A 344 12.40 -0.30 21.65
CA MET A 344 11.64 0.86 22.09
C MET A 344 10.15 0.68 21.88
N THR A 345 9.72 0.09 20.77
CA THR A 345 8.31 -0.21 20.51
C THR A 345 7.71 -1.11 21.59
N LEU A 346 8.42 -2.16 22.00
CA LEU A 346 8.00 -3.07 23.05
C LEU A 346 8.03 -2.41 24.44
N ARG A 347 9.12 -1.71 24.76
CA ARG A 347 9.33 -1.11 26.08
C ARG A 347 8.39 0.07 26.35
N THR A 348 8.15 0.93 25.36
CA THR A 348 7.27 2.10 25.53
C THR A 348 5.81 1.79 25.24
N GLY A 349 5.52 0.72 24.50
CA GLY A 349 4.22 0.46 23.88
C GLY A 349 3.83 1.52 22.84
N LEU A 350 2.64 1.39 22.27
CA LEU A 350 2.06 2.40 21.38
C LEU A 350 0.82 3.01 22.04
N SER A 351 0.94 4.23 22.56
CA SER A 351 -0.21 4.89 23.20
C SER A 351 -1.36 5.07 22.20
N THR A 352 -2.61 5.02 22.68
CA THR A 352 -3.85 5.09 21.88
C THR A 352 -4.11 3.88 20.97
N THR A 353 -3.40 2.77 21.15
CA THR A 353 -3.66 1.51 20.45
C THR A 353 -3.74 0.35 21.46
N ALA A 354 -4.13 -0.84 20.98
CA ALA A 354 -4.13 -2.06 21.78
C ALA A 354 -2.72 -2.61 22.06
N MET A 355 -1.67 -2.09 21.41
CA MET A 355 -0.30 -2.59 21.61
C MET A 355 0.25 -2.12 22.97
N PRO A 356 0.40 -3.02 23.95
CA PRO A 356 0.73 -2.66 25.32
C PRO A 356 2.19 -2.26 25.46
N ARG A 357 2.55 -1.80 26.66
CA ARG A 357 3.94 -1.69 27.09
C ARG A 357 4.39 -2.94 27.83
N PHE A 358 5.64 -3.33 27.63
CA PHE A 358 6.28 -4.41 28.38
C PHE A 358 7.13 -3.78 29.49
N SER A 359 6.68 -3.82 30.75
CA SER A 359 7.40 -3.20 31.88
C SER A 359 8.64 -4.02 32.24
N ASP A 360 9.72 -3.32 32.56
CA ASP A 360 10.96 -3.84 33.16
C ASP A 360 10.75 -4.76 34.37
N ARG A 361 9.75 -4.45 35.21
CA ARG A 361 9.37 -5.27 36.37
C ARG A 361 8.93 -6.69 36.02
N ILE A 362 8.33 -6.91 34.85
CA ILE A 362 7.79 -8.21 34.41
C ILE A 362 8.67 -8.80 33.29
N HIS A 363 9.14 -7.94 32.38
CA HIS A 363 9.97 -8.28 31.24
C HIS A 363 11.29 -7.50 31.36
N PRO A 364 12.33 -8.06 32.00
CA PRO A 364 13.67 -7.47 32.02
C PRO A 364 14.19 -7.26 30.59
N ASP A 365 15.21 -6.41 30.42
CA ASP A 365 15.74 -6.03 29.11
C ASP A 365 16.12 -7.24 28.25
N GLN A 366 16.67 -8.31 28.85
CA GLN A 366 16.97 -9.54 28.14
C GLN A 366 15.73 -10.18 27.49
N ASN A 367 14.56 -10.15 28.14
CA ASN A 367 13.32 -10.68 27.57
C ASN A 367 12.88 -9.86 26.35
N ILE A 368 13.07 -8.53 26.39
CA ILE A 368 12.76 -7.66 25.26
C ILE A 368 13.73 -7.95 24.10
N TRP A 369 15.02 -8.11 24.38
CA TRP A 369 16.00 -8.46 23.35
C TRP A 369 15.75 -9.83 22.72
N ASP A 370 15.40 -10.83 23.52
CA ASP A 370 15.02 -12.16 23.02
C ASP A 370 13.79 -12.05 22.09
N LEU A 371 12.76 -11.28 22.48
CA LEU A 371 11.61 -10.97 21.60
C LEU A 371 12.03 -10.27 20.31
N VAL A 372 12.92 -9.28 20.38
CA VAL A 372 13.47 -8.58 19.21
C VAL A 372 14.14 -9.57 18.27
N HIS A 373 15.00 -10.46 18.78
CA HIS A 373 15.67 -11.48 17.98
C HIS A 373 14.67 -12.39 17.28
N TYR A 374 13.62 -12.86 17.99
CA TYR A 374 12.59 -13.66 17.35
C TYR A 374 11.83 -12.89 16.27
N VAL A 375 11.41 -11.64 16.52
CA VAL A 375 10.69 -10.81 15.54
C VAL A 375 11.53 -10.60 14.28
N GLN A 376 12.85 -10.45 14.40
CA GLN A 376 13.75 -10.37 13.24
C GLN A 376 13.78 -11.65 12.39
N THR A 377 13.39 -12.81 12.93
CA THR A 377 13.28 -14.07 12.17
C THR A 377 11.96 -14.23 11.42
N LEU A 378 10.96 -13.38 11.67
CA LEU A 378 9.66 -13.44 10.99
C LEU A 378 9.70 -12.90 9.55
N SER A 379 10.80 -12.27 9.14
CA SER A 379 10.93 -11.63 7.83
C SER A 379 12.36 -11.58 7.30
N LEU A 380 12.48 -11.27 6.00
CA LEU A 380 13.68 -10.68 5.42
C LEU A 380 13.81 -9.23 5.91
N LEU A 381 14.98 -8.84 6.44
CA LEU A 381 15.17 -7.51 7.06
C LEU A 381 14.93 -6.32 6.10
N LEU A 382 15.03 -6.53 4.78
CA LEU A 382 14.94 -5.49 3.76
C LEU A 382 13.67 -5.64 2.93
N LYS A 383 13.12 -4.50 2.47
CA LYS A 383 12.04 -4.48 1.48
C LYS A 383 12.49 -5.22 0.21
N PRO A 384 11.74 -6.22 -0.28
CA PRO A 384 12.10 -6.93 -1.50
C PRO A 384 12.21 -5.98 -2.69
N GLN A 385 13.16 -6.28 -3.58
CA GLN A 385 13.31 -5.56 -4.85
C GLN A 385 12.23 -6.01 -5.83
N VAL A 386 11.71 -5.05 -6.61
CA VAL A 386 10.72 -5.31 -7.65
C VAL A 386 11.43 -5.61 -8.96
N HIS A 387 11.25 -6.81 -9.50
CA HIS A 387 11.79 -7.20 -10.80
C HIS A 387 10.65 -7.28 -11.81
N LYS A 388 10.73 -6.50 -12.90
CA LYS A 388 9.70 -6.53 -13.97
C LYS A 388 9.66 -7.85 -14.73
N ASN A 389 10.80 -8.53 -14.83
CA ASN A 389 10.93 -9.78 -15.58
C ASN A 389 10.83 -10.96 -14.60
N LEU A 390 9.72 -11.68 -14.67
CA LEU A 390 9.44 -12.88 -13.90
C LEU A 390 9.91 -14.07 -14.71
N LYS A 391 11.05 -14.65 -14.34
CA LYS A 391 11.58 -15.83 -15.04
C LYS A 391 10.70 -17.05 -14.73
N MET A 392 10.18 -17.69 -15.76
CA MET A 392 9.50 -18.97 -15.67
C MET A 392 10.51 -20.09 -15.86
N THR A 393 10.68 -20.93 -14.84
CA THR A 393 11.72 -21.97 -14.85
C THR A 393 11.24 -23.22 -15.58
N ARG A 394 12.01 -23.73 -16.54
CA ARG A 394 11.70 -25.01 -17.19
C ARG A 394 11.97 -26.17 -16.23
N VAL A 395 10.98 -27.04 -16.08
CA VAL A 395 11.03 -28.27 -15.28
C VAL A 395 10.78 -29.46 -16.20
N GLU A 396 11.62 -30.49 -16.09
CA GLU A 396 11.41 -31.74 -16.83
C GLU A 396 10.28 -32.57 -16.19
N GLY A 397 9.38 -33.10 -17.03
CA GLY A 397 8.28 -33.95 -16.57
C GLY A 397 7.07 -33.19 -16.04
N ALA A 398 6.37 -33.78 -15.06
CA ALA A 398 5.13 -33.23 -14.51
C ALA A 398 5.39 -32.02 -13.62
N LEU A 399 4.59 -30.95 -13.78
CA LEU A 399 4.69 -29.76 -12.93
C LEU A 399 4.21 -30.02 -11.49
N PRO A 400 4.61 -29.17 -10.52
CA PRO A 400 4.00 -29.15 -9.19
C PRO A 400 2.48 -29.11 -9.26
N GLN A 401 1.82 -29.97 -8.48
CA GLN A 401 0.36 -30.05 -8.45
C GLN A 401 -0.23 -29.04 -7.46
N GLY A 402 0.35 -28.98 -6.26
CA GLY A 402 -0.17 -28.19 -5.16
C GLY A 402 0.82 -27.22 -4.53
N PRO A 403 0.34 -26.38 -3.60
CA PRO A 403 1.16 -25.33 -2.98
C PRO A 403 2.31 -25.85 -2.10
N GLU A 404 2.17 -27.02 -1.49
CA GLU A 404 3.19 -27.59 -0.57
C GLU A 404 4.28 -28.41 -1.29
N ASP A 405 4.24 -28.49 -2.62
CA ASP A 405 5.25 -29.24 -3.38
C ASP A 405 6.67 -28.69 -3.10
N PRO A 406 7.62 -29.52 -2.63
CA PRO A 406 8.94 -29.06 -2.22
C PRO A 406 9.76 -28.47 -3.39
N ARG A 407 9.41 -28.79 -4.64
CA ARG A 407 10.10 -28.25 -5.83
C ARG A 407 10.00 -26.74 -5.92
N TRP A 408 8.94 -26.12 -5.36
CA TRP A 408 8.81 -24.66 -5.29
C TRP A 408 9.96 -23.99 -4.54
N GLN A 409 10.63 -24.68 -3.61
CA GLN A 409 11.76 -24.12 -2.84
C GLN A 409 12.99 -23.84 -3.72
N GLN A 410 13.07 -24.46 -4.89
CA GLN A 410 14.16 -24.27 -5.86
C GLN A 410 13.82 -23.23 -6.93
N ILE A 411 12.58 -22.73 -6.96
CA ILE A 411 12.11 -21.79 -7.95
C ILE A 411 12.28 -20.37 -7.42
N THR A 412 12.79 -19.47 -8.26
CA THR A 412 12.92 -18.06 -7.92
C THR A 412 11.54 -17.47 -7.60
N SER A 413 11.42 -16.86 -6.42
CA SER A 413 10.23 -16.16 -5.98
C SER A 413 10.35 -14.66 -6.24
N PHE A 414 9.36 -14.10 -6.92
CA PHE A 414 9.35 -12.69 -7.30
C PHE A 414 8.33 -11.90 -6.48
N PHE A 415 8.76 -10.75 -5.97
CA PHE A 415 7.90 -9.83 -5.23
C PHE A 415 7.15 -8.90 -6.18
N VAL A 416 5.82 -8.90 -6.09
CA VAL A 416 4.92 -8.06 -6.88
C VAL A 416 4.17 -7.13 -5.93
N PRO A 417 4.48 -5.82 -5.88
CA PRO A 417 3.70 -4.88 -5.10
C PRO A 417 2.32 -4.69 -5.72
N LEU A 418 1.31 -4.57 -4.87
CA LEU A 418 -0.03 -4.14 -5.27
C LEU A 418 -0.31 -2.75 -4.70
N GLY A 419 -1.02 -1.94 -5.48
CA GLY A 419 -1.61 -0.68 -5.06
C GLY A 419 -3.13 -0.81 -5.04
N SER A 420 -3.79 -0.03 -4.18
CA SER A 420 -5.24 -0.03 -4.14
C SER A 420 -5.81 0.58 -5.43
N GLN A 421 -6.89 -0.02 -5.96
CA GLN A 421 -7.55 0.52 -7.13
C GLN A 421 -8.38 1.76 -6.76
N ILE A 422 -7.81 2.93 -7.04
CA ILE A 422 -8.43 4.24 -6.80
C ILE A 422 -8.75 5.01 -8.10
N MET A 423 -8.61 4.38 -9.27
CA MET A 423 -8.69 5.04 -10.56
C MET A 423 -10.10 5.10 -11.17
N GLN A 424 -10.98 4.15 -10.88
CA GLN A 424 -12.38 4.21 -11.36
C GLN A 424 -13.38 4.09 -10.20
N GLY A 425 -14.68 4.26 -10.49
CA GLY A 425 -15.77 4.24 -9.50
C GLY A 425 -15.83 2.97 -8.64
N GLU A 426 -16.35 3.13 -7.42
CA GLU A 426 -16.27 2.19 -6.29
C GLU A 426 -14.82 1.76 -5.96
N LYS A 427 -14.24 2.35 -4.91
CA LYS A 427 -12.81 2.24 -4.60
C LYS A 427 -12.59 1.61 -3.24
N SER A 428 -11.49 0.87 -3.10
CA SER A 428 -10.86 0.58 -1.81
C SER A 428 -9.62 1.48 -1.73
N TYR A 429 -9.55 2.38 -0.74
CA TYR A 429 -8.38 3.27 -0.57
C TYR A 429 -7.25 2.60 0.22
N PHE A 430 -7.60 1.62 1.06
CA PHE A 430 -6.69 0.98 2.00
C PHE A 430 -6.91 -0.53 1.95
N THR A 431 -6.46 -1.10 0.84
CA THR A 431 -6.49 -2.55 0.67
C THR A 431 -5.49 -3.21 1.61
N THR A 432 -5.84 -4.39 2.10
CA THR A 432 -5.04 -5.20 3.04
C THR A 432 -4.03 -6.08 2.30
N VAL A 433 -4.42 -6.59 1.13
CA VAL A 433 -3.56 -7.38 0.24
C VAL A 433 -2.71 -6.44 -0.61
N ASN A 434 -1.50 -6.11 -0.14
CA ASN A 434 -0.66 -5.07 -0.74
C ASN A 434 0.58 -5.59 -1.50
N ASN A 435 0.77 -6.91 -1.56
CA ASN A 435 1.81 -7.56 -2.35
C ASN A 435 1.52 -9.05 -2.57
N LEU A 436 2.21 -9.62 -3.55
CA LEU A 436 2.23 -11.05 -3.85
C LEU A 436 3.68 -11.55 -3.94
N TRP A 437 3.87 -12.83 -3.66
CA TRP A 437 5.05 -13.61 -4.06
C TRP A 437 4.65 -14.56 -5.17
N VAL A 438 5.37 -14.53 -6.29
CA VAL A 438 5.04 -15.30 -7.49
C VAL A 438 6.22 -16.18 -7.88
N GLU A 439 5.98 -17.49 -7.96
CA GLU A 439 6.87 -18.47 -8.57
C GLU A 439 6.22 -19.01 -9.84
N ALA A 440 6.99 -19.23 -10.91
CA ALA A 440 6.46 -19.69 -12.18
C ALA A 440 7.33 -20.79 -12.80
N VAL A 441 6.68 -21.86 -13.30
CA VAL A 441 7.33 -23.00 -13.95
C VAL A 441 6.57 -23.46 -15.19
N HIS A 442 7.30 -24.07 -16.12
CA HIS A 442 6.72 -24.69 -17.31
C HIS A 442 7.48 -25.96 -17.72
N ASN A 443 6.87 -26.81 -18.53
CA ASN A 443 7.53 -27.98 -19.14
C ASN A 443 7.41 -27.97 -20.68
N GLY A 444 7.07 -26.82 -21.26
CA GLY A 444 6.73 -26.65 -22.68
C GLY A 444 5.32 -27.09 -23.08
N LYS A 445 4.60 -27.85 -22.25
CA LYS A 445 3.21 -28.31 -22.49
C LYS A 445 2.20 -27.73 -21.50
N GLU A 446 2.66 -27.36 -20.32
CA GLU A 446 1.89 -26.82 -19.21
C GLU A 446 2.64 -25.65 -18.59
N ILE A 447 1.88 -24.76 -17.96
CA ILE A 447 2.40 -23.70 -17.09
C ILE A 447 1.75 -23.86 -15.71
N ALA A 448 2.54 -23.64 -14.67
CA ALA A 448 2.05 -23.50 -13.31
C ALA A 448 2.61 -22.24 -12.65
N LEU A 449 1.73 -21.48 -12.00
CA LEU A 449 2.04 -20.30 -11.20
C LEU A 449 1.70 -20.63 -9.74
N ARG A 450 2.65 -20.46 -8.83
CA ARG A 450 2.38 -20.39 -7.39
C ARG A 450 2.35 -18.92 -6.99
N ILE A 451 1.28 -18.53 -6.31
CA ILE A 451 1.05 -17.16 -5.88
C ILE A 451 0.71 -17.19 -4.39
N ARG A 452 1.47 -16.44 -3.59
CA ARG A 452 1.26 -16.31 -2.15
C ARG A 452 0.99 -14.88 -1.77
N TRP A 453 0.03 -14.65 -0.89
CA TRP A 453 -0.26 -13.32 -0.36
C TRP A 453 -0.73 -13.41 1.08
N ASP A 454 -0.41 -12.37 1.85
CA ASP A 454 -0.83 -12.27 3.23
C ASP A 454 -2.24 -11.66 3.27
N ASP A 455 -3.17 -12.39 3.87
CA ASP A 455 -4.53 -11.96 4.18
C ASP A 455 -4.83 -12.45 5.60
N PRO A 456 -5.04 -11.55 6.58
CA PRO A 456 -5.27 -11.98 7.96
C PRO A 456 -6.67 -12.59 8.16
N THR A 457 -7.50 -12.61 7.12
CA THR A 457 -8.83 -13.23 7.08
C THR A 457 -8.90 -14.25 5.95
N TYR A 458 -9.91 -15.12 5.99
CA TYR A 458 -10.24 -16.05 4.91
C TYR A 458 -11.74 -16.28 4.88
N ASP A 459 -12.24 -16.77 3.75
CA ASP A 459 -13.63 -17.23 3.60
C ASP A 459 -13.83 -18.59 4.28
N PRO A 460 -14.68 -18.70 5.32
CA PRO A 460 -14.88 -19.93 6.10
C PRO A 460 -15.24 -21.16 5.26
N ILE A 461 -15.88 -20.98 4.10
CA ILE A 461 -16.23 -22.08 3.20
C ILE A 461 -15.01 -22.91 2.77
N LEU A 462 -13.81 -22.32 2.81
CA LEU A 462 -12.56 -22.99 2.44
C LEU A 462 -12.25 -24.21 3.30
N GLU A 463 -12.70 -24.24 4.56
CA GLU A 463 -12.54 -25.39 5.46
C GLU A 463 -13.18 -26.66 4.90
N SER A 464 -14.20 -26.53 4.05
CA SER A 464 -14.89 -27.67 3.43
C SER A 464 -14.21 -28.21 2.17
N VAL A 465 -13.26 -27.46 1.59
CA VAL A 465 -12.68 -27.76 0.26
C VAL A 465 -11.16 -27.80 0.25
N THR A 466 -10.49 -27.29 1.28
CA THR A 466 -9.03 -27.30 1.36
C THR A 466 -8.48 -27.23 2.79
N LYS A 467 -7.16 -27.35 2.92
CA LYS A 467 -6.42 -27.13 4.16
C LYS A 467 -6.48 -25.66 4.57
N VAL A 468 -7.06 -25.42 5.75
CA VAL A 468 -7.07 -24.16 6.46
C VAL A 468 -6.39 -24.38 7.81
N VAL A 469 -5.37 -23.58 8.12
CA VAL A 469 -4.68 -23.59 9.42
C VAL A 469 -4.64 -22.17 9.96
N GLU A 470 -5.48 -21.88 10.95
CA GLU A 470 -5.49 -20.58 11.61
C GLU A 470 -4.35 -20.42 12.62
N SER A 471 -4.08 -19.17 13.02
CA SER A 471 -3.24 -18.92 14.19
C SER A 471 -3.97 -19.36 15.47
N PRO A 472 -3.42 -20.31 16.24
CA PRO A 472 -4.06 -20.75 17.47
C PRO A 472 -4.08 -19.62 18.51
N ALA A 473 -5.04 -19.73 19.44
CA ALA A 473 -5.07 -18.87 20.62
C ALA A 473 -3.75 -18.99 21.42
N PRO A 474 -3.30 -17.90 22.07
CA PRO A 474 -2.13 -17.97 22.95
C PRO A 474 -2.31 -19.06 24.01
N PRO A 475 -1.24 -19.82 24.35
CA PRO A 475 -1.34 -20.87 25.34
C PRO A 475 -1.70 -20.26 26.70
N LEU A 476 -2.73 -20.83 27.36
CA LEU A 476 -3.13 -20.39 28.68
C LEU A 476 -1.95 -20.56 29.68
N PRO A 477 -1.79 -19.63 30.64
CA PRO A 477 -0.86 -19.82 31.76
C PRO A 477 -1.13 -21.14 32.48
N PRO A 478 -0.11 -21.85 33.01
CA PRO A 478 -0.30 -23.16 33.63
C PRO A 478 -1.38 -23.23 34.72
N HIS A 479 -1.60 -22.14 35.46
CA HIS A 479 -2.60 -22.04 36.53
C HIS A 479 -4.04 -21.79 36.03
N LEU A 480 -4.22 -21.55 34.72
CA LEU A 480 -5.52 -21.41 34.05
C LEU A 480 -5.78 -22.56 33.07
N ARG A 481 -4.86 -23.53 32.97
CA ARG A 481 -5.10 -24.76 32.22
C ARG A 481 -5.93 -25.68 33.10
N VAL A 482 -7.16 -25.94 32.69
CA VAL A 482 -7.95 -27.05 33.21
C VAL A 482 -7.54 -28.32 32.45
N GLU A 483 -7.50 -29.47 33.13
CA GLU A 483 -7.48 -30.76 32.45
C GLU A 483 -8.87 -30.92 31.81
N GLU A 484 -8.94 -30.75 30.50
CA GLU A 484 -10.20 -30.84 29.76
C GLU A 484 -10.58 -32.31 29.56
N ASP A 485 -11.43 -32.82 30.46
CA ASP A 485 -12.40 -33.84 30.11
C ASP A 485 -13.74 -33.10 29.84
N GLU A 486 -14.28 -33.25 28.62
CA GLU A 486 -15.69 -32.99 28.25
C GLU A 486 -16.19 -31.54 28.00
N GLU A 487 -15.43 -30.66 27.33
CA GLU A 487 -16.01 -29.40 26.76
C GLU A 487 -15.81 -29.18 25.25
N GLU A 488 -15.14 -30.10 24.52
CA GLU A 488 -15.05 -30.02 23.04
C GLU A 488 -16.33 -30.49 22.30
N GLU A 489 -17.32 -31.06 23.00
CA GLU A 489 -18.47 -31.73 22.37
C GLU A 489 -19.72 -30.85 22.18
N HIS A 490 -19.70 -29.56 22.55
CA HIS A 490 -20.91 -28.70 22.53
C HIS A 490 -20.90 -27.51 21.56
N LEU A 491 -19.88 -27.42 20.71
CA LEU A 491 -19.92 -26.59 19.49
C LEU A 491 -19.85 -27.51 18.27
N ALA A 492 -20.85 -28.38 18.11
CA ALA A 492 -21.08 -29.06 16.84
C ALA A 492 -21.18 -27.99 15.74
N ALA A 493 -20.14 -27.93 14.92
CA ALA A 493 -19.94 -26.90 13.91
C ALA A 493 -21.19 -26.77 13.04
N ALA A 494 -21.84 -25.61 13.09
CA ALA A 494 -22.68 -25.20 11.99
C ALA A 494 -21.82 -25.29 10.71
N SER A 495 -22.38 -25.83 9.62
CA SER A 495 -21.66 -25.84 8.34
C SER A 495 -21.13 -24.45 8.06
N PRO A 496 -19.84 -24.28 7.72
CA PRO A 496 -19.27 -22.96 7.49
C PRO A 496 -20.08 -22.26 6.40
N GLU A 497 -20.72 -21.15 6.77
CA GLU A 497 -21.47 -20.34 5.83
C GLU A 497 -20.49 -19.57 4.96
N ALA A 498 -20.80 -19.49 3.66
CA ALA A 498 -20.01 -18.69 2.75
C ALA A 498 -20.00 -17.22 3.18
N ALA A 499 -18.83 -16.59 3.14
CA ALA A 499 -18.75 -15.15 3.28
C ALA A 499 -19.59 -14.47 2.19
N GLN A 500 -20.21 -13.34 2.55
CA GLN A 500 -20.96 -12.52 1.59
C GLN A 500 -20.10 -12.07 0.41
N PHE A 501 -18.82 -11.83 0.67
CA PHE A 501 -17.82 -11.44 -0.32
C PHE A 501 -16.71 -12.50 -0.33
N PRO A 502 -16.55 -13.26 -1.42
CA PRO A 502 -15.50 -14.26 -1.52
C PRO A 502 -14.14 -13.60 -1.75
N ASP A 503 -13.11 -14.18 -1.16
CA ASP A 503 -11.73 -13.86 -1.53
C ASP A 503 -11.49 -14.26 -2.98
N ALA A 504 -10.67 -13.48 -3.68
CA ALA A 504 -10.37 -13.74 -5.08
C ALA A 504 -8.98 -13.25 -5.48
N LEU A 505 -8.41 -13.94 -6.47
CA LEU A 505 -7.19 -13.53 -7.14
C LEU A 505 -7.37 -13.71 -8.65
N ALA A 506 -7.01 -12.71 -9.44
CA ALA A 506 -6.97 -12.83 -10.90
C ALA A 506 -5.59 -12.51 -11.44
N VAL A 507 -5.06 -13.44 -12.24
CA VAL A 507 -3.92 -13.19 -13.12
C VAL A 507 -4.45 -12.66 -14.45
N GLN A 508 -4.00 -11.48 -14.83
CA GLN A 508 -4.33 -10.82 -16.09
C GLN A 508 -3.20 -11.04 -17.09
N LEU A 509 -3.54 -11.51 -18.28
CA LEU A 509 -2.61 -11.77 -19.37
C LEU A 509 -3.00 -10.91 -20.57
N ALA A 510 -2.03 -10.22 -21.16
CA ALA A 510 -2.26 -9.54 -22.43
C ALA A 510 -2.46 -10.56 -23.54
N GLY A 511 -3.25 -10.17 -24.55
CA GLY A 511 -3.47 -11.01 -25.72
C GLY A 511 -2.19 -11.18 -26.56
N PRO A 512 -2.15 -12.20 -27.42
CA PRO A 512 -1.03 -12.45 -28.36
C PRO A 512 -0.76 -11.30 -29.33
N GLU A 513 -1.80 -10.53 -29.68
CA GLU A 513 -1.71 -9.42 -30.61
C GLU A 513 -1.19 -8.15 -29.92
N SER A 514 -1.11 -8.15 -28.59
CA SER A 514 -0.55 -7.06 -27.81
C SER A 514 0.98 -7.08 -27.92
N ALA A 515 1.52 -6.13 -28.67
CA ALA A 515 2.96 -5.88 -28.68
C ALA A 515 3.43 -5.42 -27.29
N LEU A 516 4.70 -5.65 -26.94
CA LEU A 516 5.28 -5.12 -25.69
C LEU A 516 5.14 -3.60 -25.59
N ASP A 517 5.13 -2.92 -26.75
CA ASP A 517 4.97 -1.48 -26.86
C ASP A 517 3.51 -1.02 -26.95
N ASN A 518 2.54 -1.95 -26.97
CA ASN A 518 1.10 -1.67 -26.98
C ASN A 518 0.37 -2.64 -26.03
N LEU A 519 0.59 -2.42 -24.73
CA LEU A 519 -0.09 -3.21 -23.70
C LEU A 519 -1.53 -2.72 -23.50
N PRO A 520 -2.50 -3.63 -23.32
CA PRO A 520 -3.85 -3.27 -22.94
C PRO A 520 -3.87 -2.42 -21.66
N TYR A 521 -4.92 -1.62 -21.51
CA TYR A 521 -5.09 -0.82 -20.30
C TYR A 521 -5.01 -1.69 -19.04
N LEU A 522 -4.29 -1.23 -18.02
CA LEU A 522 -3.94 -2.04 -16.86
C LEU A 522 -5.17 -2.61 -16.13
N LEU A 523 -6.28 -1.88 -16.17
CA LEU A 523 -7.51 -2.21 -15.48
C LEU A 523 -8.42 -3.11 -16.31
N ASN A 524 -7.94 -4.32 -16.59
CA ASN A 524 -8.62 -5.34 -17.39
C ASN A 524 -8.84 -4.99 -18.88
N GLY A 525 -7.94 -4.23 -19.50
CA GLY A 525 -8.01 -3.89 -20.92
C GLY A 525 -9.12 -2.91 -21.26
N ASP A 526 -9.55 -2.95 -22.53
CA ASP A 526 -10.67 -2.19 -23.09
C ASP A 526 -11.32 -2.97 -24.24
N GLU A 527 -12.33 -2.39 -24.91
CA GLU A 527 -13.04 -3.03 -26.02
C GLU A 527 -12.12 -3.43 -27.18
N SER A 528 -11.16 -2.56 -27.51
CA SER A 528 -10.21 -2.73 -28.62
C SER A 528 -9.07 -3.67 -28.23
N ASN A 529 -8.63 -3.61 -26.98
CA ASN A 529 -7.53 -4.39 -26.42
C ASN A 529 -8.02 -5.21 -25.22
N PRO A 530 -8.73 -6.34 -25.44
CA PRO A 530 -9.16 -7.20 -24.35
C PRO A 530 -7.98 -7.93 -23.69
N VAL A 531 -8.19 -8.39 -22.46
CA VAL A 531 -7.25 -9.26 -21.73
C VAL A 531 -7.89 -10.58 -21.35
N THR A 532 -7.07 -11.59 -21.10
CA THR A 532 -7.51 -12.84 -20.47
C THR A 532 -7.28 -12.77 -18.96
N LEU A 533 -8.28 -13.16 -18.17
CA LEU A 533 -8.20 -13.29 -16.72
C LEU A 533 -8.26 -14.75 -16.32
N TRP A 534 -7.25 -15.22 -15.60
CA TRP A 534 -7.28 -16.46 -14.83
C TRP A 534 -7.69 -16.10 -13.40
N LYS A 535 -8.99 -16.24 -13.11
CA LYS A 535 -9.56 -15.80 -11.84
C LYS A 535 -9.91 -16.99 -10.97
N TRP A 536 -9.27 -17.07 -9.81
CA TRP A 536 -9.67 -17.93 -8.69
C TRP A 536 -10.58 -17.16 -7.73
N GLN A 537 -11.54 -17.86 -7.12
CA GLN A 537 -12.38 -17.35 -6.04
C GLN A 537 -12.57 -18.44 -4.97
N SER A 538 -12.77 -18.05 -3.72
CA SER A 538 -13.04 -18.96 -2.59
C SER A 538 -14.42 -19.61 -2.67
N ASN A 539 -15.43 -18.88 -3.20
CA ASN A 539 -16.80 -19.38 -3.32
C ASN A 539 -17.46 -19.02 -4.68
N PRO A 540 -17.97 -20.01 -5.44
CA PRO A 540 -17.60 -21.43 -5.33
C PRO A 540 -16.09 -21.59 -5.57
N ASN A 541 -15.43 -22.43 -4.78
CA ASN A 541 -13.98 -22.59 -4.87
C ASN A 541 -13.56 -23.10 -6.26
N GLY A 542 -12.64 -22.38 -6.90
CA GLY A 542 -12.02 -22.80 -8.14
C GLY A 542 -11.60 -21.65 -9.04
N ALA A 543 -10.83 -21.97 -10.07
CA ALA A 543 -10.36 -21.01 -11.07
C ALA A 543 -11.08 -21.16 -12.41
N ARG A 544 -11.35 -20.03 -13.05
CA ARG A 544 -12.00 -19.93 -14.36
C ARG A 544 -11.33 -18.89 -15.23
N GLN A 545 -11.52 -19.02 -16.54
CA GLN A 545 -10.98 -18.10 -17.54
C GLN A 545 -12.06 -17.14 -18.01
N PHE A 546 -11.72 -15.86 -18.11
CA PHE A 546 -12.59 -14.81 -18.61
C PHE A 546 -11.86 -13.95 -19.63
N THR A 547 -12.58 -13.47 -20.64
CA THR A 547 -12.16 -12.32 -21.45
C THR A 547 -12.67 -11.07 -20.75
N ALA A 548 -11.83 -10.06 -20.59
CA ALA A 548 -12.21 -8.77 -20.03
C ALA A 548 -11.95 -7.64 -21.02
N ARG A 549 -12.90 -6.69 -21.09
CA ARG A 549 -12.90 -5.52 -21.99
C ARG A 549 -13.04 -4.24 -21.16
N GLY A 550 -12.20 -4.12 -20.15
CA GLY A 550 -12.32 -3.13 -19.09
C GLY A 550 -12.95 -3.70 -17.82
N MET A 551 -12.91 -2.90 -16.75
CA MET A 551 -13.47 -3.32 -15.47
C MET A 551 -14.98 -3.47 -15.53
N GLY A 552 -15.51 -4.51 -14.88
CA GLY A 552 -16.94 -4.80 -14.87
C GLY A 552 -17.49 -5.45 -16.14
N ASN A 553 -16.71 -5.49 -17.23
CA ASN A 553 -17.08 -6.14 -18.49
C ASN A 553 -16.24 -7.41 -18.69
N THR A 554 -16.76 -8.54 -18.20
CA THR A 554 -16.09 -9.85 -18.30
C THR A 554 -17.04 -10.92 -18.82
N SER A 555 -16.58 -11.75 -19.75
CA SER A 555 -17.30 -12.93 -20.25
C SER A 555 -16.47 -14.21 -20.04
N PRO A 556 -17.08 -15.34 -19.63
CA PRO A 556 -16.38 -16.63 -19.55
C PRO A 556 -15.81 -17.05 -20.92
N ILE A 557 -14.64 -17.71 -20.92
CA ILE A 557 -14.08 -18.30 -22.14
C ILE A 557 -14.49 -19.77 -22.23
N GLU A 558 -15.30 -20.11 -23.23
CA GLU A 558 -15.75 -21.48 -23.51
C GLU A 558 -14.73 -22.27 -24.35
N ASN A 559 -14.81 -23.61 -24.33
CA ASN A 559 -14.00 -24.52 -25.15
C ASN A 559 -12.47 -24.39 -24.99
N THR A 560 -11.99 -23.96 -23.83
CA THR A 560 -10.55 -23.88 -23.51
C THR A 560 -10.07 -25.03 -22.65
N SER A 561 -8.76 -25.27 -22.66
CA SER A 561 -8.13 -26.17 -21.69
C SER A 561 -8.48 -25.73 -20.25
N PRO A 562 -8.85 -26.67 -19.35
CA PRO A 562 -9.19 -26.34 -17.97
C PRO A 562 -8.07 -25.59 -17.26
N LEU A 563 -8.45 -24.56 -16.49
CA LEU A 563 -7.59 -23.89 -15.54
C LEU A 563 -7.77 -24.56 -14.18
N ASN A 564 -6.82 -25.39 -13.80
CA ASN A 564 -6.84 -26.08 -12.52
C ASN A 564 -6.29 -25.17 -11.42
N SER A 565 -6.85 -25.28 -10.22
CA SER A 565 -6.40 -24.53 -9.05
C SER A 565 -6.36 -25.39 -7.81
N GLU A 566 -5.28 -25.28 -7.05
CA GLU A 566 -5.17 -25.79 -5.68
C GLU A 566 -4.76 -24.63 -4.76
N VAL A 567 -5.44 -24.46 -3.64
CA VAL A 567 -5.22 -23.34 -2.73
C VAL A 567 -5.14 -23.87 -1.32
N ILE A 568 -4.27 -23.31 -0.47
CA ILE A 568 -4.29 -23.54 0.98
C ILE A 568 -4.26 -22.19 1.70
N PHE A 569 -4.73 -22.16 2.94
CA PHE A 569 -4.61 -21.02 3.83
C PHE A 569 -3.90 -21.43 5.12
N GLU A 570 -2.79 -20.76 5.45
CA GLU A 570 -2.02 -21.05 6.67
C GLU A 570 -1.48 -19.78 7.33
N TYR A 571 -1.90 -19.55 8.57
CA TYR A 571 -1.43 -18.46 9.43
C TYR A 571 -1.47 -17.09 8.74
N GLY A 572 -2.65 -16.72 8.20
CA GLY A 572 -2.86 -15.43 7.56
C GLY A 572 -2.22 -15.29 6.18
N GLN A 573 -1.98 -16.40 5.48
CA GLN A 573 -1.41 -16.41 4.14
C GLN A 573 -2.09 -17.45 3.27
N TYR A 574 -2.52 -17.00 2.09
CA TYR A 574 -2.92 -17.87 1.00
C TYR A 574 -1.70 -18.37 0.22
N SER A 575 -1.75 -19.62 -0.23
CA SER A 575 -0.88 -20.14 -1.29
C SER A 575 -1.73 -20.81 -2.35
N LEU A 576 -1.81 -20.19 -3.53
CA LEU A 576 -2.57 -20.67 -4.68
C LEU A 576 -1.62 -21.19 -5.75
N VAL A 577 -1.89 -22.37 -6.32
CA VAL A 577 -1.29 -22.86 -7.54
C VAL A 577 -2.34 -22.83 -8.65
N LEU A 578 -2.07 -22.08 -9.71
CA LEU A 578 -2.84 -22.10 -10.96
C LEU A 578 -2.06 -22.88 -12.00
N LYS A 579 -2.71 -23.86 -12.65
CA LYS A 579 -2.07 -24.70 -13.66
C LYS A 579 -2.96 -24.83 -14.89
N LYS A 580 -2.37 -24.57 -16.06
CA LYS A 580 -3.07 -24.64 -17.35
C LYS A 580 -2.26 -25.48 -18.34
N LYS A 581 -2.96 -26.34 -19.08
CA LYS A 581 -2.39 -26.99 -20.28
C LYS A 581 -2.34 -25.99 -21.42
N LEU A 582 -1.20 -25.93 -22.08
CA LEU A 582 -1.01 -25.11 -23.26
C LEU A 582 -1.61 -25.82 -24.47
N ASP A 583 -2.30 -25.06 -25.32
CA ASP A 583 -2.77 -25.58 -26.59
C ASP A 583 -1.58 -25.68 -27.56
N GLN A 584 -1.33 -26.90 -28.04
CA GLN A 584 -0.23 -27.24 -28.96
C GLN A 584 -0.73 -27.57 -30.37
N THR A 585 -2.05 -27.50 -30.59
CA THR A 585 -2.70 -28.08 -31.77
C THR A 585 -2.76 -27.16 -32.98
N ASP A 586 -2.74 -25.84 -32.77
CA ASP A 586 -2.58 -24.84 -33.83
C ASP A 586 -1.22 -24.11 -33.68
N PRO A 587 -0.32 -24.20 -34.68
CA PRO A 587 0.98 -23.53 -34.69
C PRO A 587 0.91 -22.00 -34.53
N ALA A 588 -0.23 -21.39 -34.88
CA ALA A 588 -0.52 -19.96 -34.75
C ALA A 588 -1.32 -19.61 -33.49
N HIS A 589 -1.63 -20.59 -32.63
CA HIS A 589 -2.44 -20.37 -31.43
C HIS A 589 -1.69 -19.53 -30.38
N PRO A 590 -2.36 -18.56 -29.75
CA PRO A 590 -1.71 -17.64 -28.83
C PRO A 590 -1.28 -18.21 -27.47
N ASP A 591 -1.76 -19.38 -27.12
CA ASP A 591 -1.38 -20.10 -25.89
C ASP A 591 -0.08 -20.93 -26.04
N ARG A 592 0.65 -20.83 -27.16
CA ARG A 592 1.88 -21.59 -27.37
C ARG A 592 3.07 -20.92 -26.67
N LEU A 593 3.73 -21.66 -25.78
CA LEU A 593 4.95 -21.22 -25.12
C LEU A 593 6.19 -21.67 -25.91
N LEU A 594 6.88 -20.74 -26.55
CA LEU A 594 8.18 -20.96 -27.18
C LEU A 594 9.31 -20.51 -26.22
N PRO A 595 10.54 -21.06 -26.33
CA PRO A 595 11.68 -20.52 -25.61
C PRO A 595 11.87 -19.02 -25.92
N GLY A 596 12.04 -18.20 -24.89
CA GLY A 596 12.10 -16.74 -25.03
C GLY A 596 10.74 -16.05 -25.20
N SER A 597 9.61 -16.78 -25.14
CA SER A 597 8.28 -16.17 -25.09
C SER A 597 8.18 -15.21 -23.92
N ILE A 598 7.66 -14.01 -24.19
CA ILE A 598 7.39 -12.97 -23.22
C ILE A 598 5.88 -12.79 -23.13
N ILE A 599 5.31 -13.00 -21.95
CA ILE A 599 3.87 -12.86 -21.70
C ILE A 599 3.68 -11.71 -20.70
N PRO A 600 3.12 -10.56 -21.13
CA PRO A 600 2.75 -9.51 -20.19
C PRO A 600 1.70 -10.02 -19.20
N ILE A 601 1.98 -9.81 -17.91
CA ILE A 601 1.18 -10.33 -16.79
C ILE A 601 0.94 -9.23 -15.75
N ALA A 602 -0.28 -9.14 -15.23
CA ALA A 602 -0.64 -8.29 -14.10
C ALA A 602 -1.54 -9.07 -13.13
N PHE A 603 -1.75 -8.54 -11.93
CA PHE A 603 -2.45 -9.23 -10.85
C PHE A 603 -3.49 -8.34 -10.22
N ASN A 604 -4.59 -8.97 -9.80
CA ASN A 604 -5.69 -8.36 -9.07
C ASN A 604 -6.02 -9.23 -7.86
N ALA A 605 -6.26 -8.63 -6.70
CA ALA A 605 -6.60 -9.35 -5.47
C ALA A 605 -7.77 -8.67 -4.74
N TRP A 606 -8.65 -9.47 -4.16
CA TRP A 606 -9.82 -9.03 -3.40
C TRP A 606 -9.81 -9.72 -2.02
N ASP A 607 -9.76 -8.92 -0.94
CA ASP A 607 -10.01 -9.37 0.44
C ASP A 607 -11.51 -9.26 0.75
N GLY A 608 -12.19 -10.40 0.76
CA GLY A 608 -13.62 -10.53 1.06
C GLY A 608 -13.95 -10.10 2.49
N GLY A 609 -13.04 -10.31 3.44
CA GLY A 609 -13.13 -9.79 4.82
C GLY A 609 -13.18 -8.26 4.89
N MET A 610 -12.63 -7.59 3.87
CA MET A 610 -12.68 -6.13 3.68
C MET A 610 -13.82 -5.67 2.75
N LYS A 611 -14.72 -6.59 2.37
CA LYS A 611 -15.83 -6.35 1.43
C LYS A 611 -15.35 -5.90 0.05
N GLU A 612 -14.17 -6.35 -0.35
CA GLU A 612 -13.62 -6.09 -1.67
C GLU A 612 -14.29 -7.03 -2.68
N THR A 613 -14.91 -6.43 -3.70
CA THR A 613 -15.50 -7.14 -4.84
C THR A 613 -15.56 -6.19 -6.04
N GLY A 614 -15.75 -6.74 -7.25
CA GLY A 614 -15.84 -5.94 -8.46
C GLY A 614 -14.60 -5.06 -8.67
N THR A 615 -14.78 -3.73 -8.66
CA THR A 615 -13.71 -2.74 -8.83
C THR A 615 -12.94 -2.41 -7.55
N ARG A 616 -13.49 -2.72 -6.37
CA ARG A 616 -12.81 -2.56 -5.07
C ARG A 616 -11.82 -3.70 -4.90
N ARG A 617 -10.55 -3.43 -5.18
CA ARG A 617 -9.48 -4.46 -5.20
C ARG A 617 -8.10 -3.84 -5.13
N SER A 618 -7.10 -4.68 -4.95
CA SER A 618 -5.70 -4.35 -5.17
C SER A 618 -5.28 -4.75 -6.58
N VAL A 619 -4.40 -3.95 -7.20
CA VAL A 619 -3.92 -4.16 -8.57
C VAL A 619 -2.40 -3.97 -8.66
N SER A 620 -1.73 -4.75 -9.50
CA SER A 620 -0.30 -4.57 -9.82
C SER A 620 -0.11 -3.73 -11.08
N ASN A 621 1.14 -3.35 -11.40
CA ASN A 621 1.53 -3.00 -12.77
C ASN A 621 1.58 -4.23 -13.69
N TRP A 622 1.84 -3.99 -14.98
CA TRP A 622 2.35 -5.00 -15.90
C TRP A 622 3.78 -5.44 -15.53
N PHE A 623 3.97 -6.74 -15.56
CA PHE A 623 5.23 -7.49 -15.47
C PHE A 623 5.36 -8.36 -16.73
N TYR A 624 6.49 -9.02 -16.89
CA TYR A 624 6.78 -9.86 -18.05
C TYR A 624 7.17 -11.26 -17.58
N LEU A 625 6.33 -12.24 -17.85
CA LEU A 625 6.66 -13.64 -17.65
C LEU A 625 7.53 -14.12 -18.82
N ILE A 626 8.74 -14.59 -18.53
CA ILE A 626 9.73 -14.97 -19.56
C ILE A 626 10.01 -16.47 -19.47
N ALA A 627 9.68 -17.21 -20.53
CA ALA A 627 10.09 -18.60 -20.67
C ALA A 627 11.59 -18.67 -21.00
N ASP A 628 12.32 -19.48 -20.22
CA ASP A 628 13.75 -19.72 -20.38
C ASP A 628 14.14 -20.59 -21.59
#